data_AF-A0A8H7FWM4-F1
#
_entry.id   AF-A0A8H7FWM4-F1
#
_cell.length_a   1.000
_cell.length_b   1.000
_cell.length_c   1.000
_cell.angle_alpha   90.00
_cell.angle_beta   90.00
_cell.angle_gamma   90.00
#
_symmetry.space_group_name_H-M   'P 1'
#
loop_
_entity.id
_entity.type
_entity.pdbx_description
1 polymer ?
#
loop_
_entity_poly.entity_id
_entity_poly.type
_entity_poly.pdbx_seq_one_letter_code
_entity_poly.pdbx_strand_id
1 'polypeptide(L)'
;MQWLLGTSVVTYTRWAEKRDCQPIIDDIGNGARLLWVGERRYDRSKVGRGESQVGVAFLDYGLAPYVNFPTPLLQANAALSHLFSHGVTPQHLQIVADSAGANIILQVLSHALHPMVVNTIPRSPLAPMLDSADGMPRLKGIYMLAPYIYFDTARRSACYEENGACDVASAVQYRYCGAIIPSVPRNQYPFIEPAVAPQDWFEDAGRVVERMLVTTGQYEVSRDHIVDFCRDHLRNIEELTCVLVEGGVHGDPILTFDQAEGKKVTDKIVSWLKDGFE
;
A
#
# COMPACT_ATOMS: atom_id res chain seq x y z
N MET A 1 10.96 13.39 -0.44
CA MET A 1 10.08 14.25 -1.26
C MET A 1 9.40 15.36 -0.45
N GLN A 2 8.74 15.10 0.68
CA GLN A 2 8.11 16.16 1.51
C GLN A 2 9.07 17.29 1.95
N TRP A 3 10.33 16.97 2.28
CA TRP A 3 11.32 18.00 2.66
C TRP A 3 11.64 19.01 1.55
N LEU A 4 11.45 18.63 0.28
CA LEU A 4 11.71 19.49 -0.88
C LEU A 4 10.43 20.15 -1.43
N LEU A 5 9.25 19.56 -1.19
CA LEU A 5 7.98 19.95 -1.83
C LEU A 5 6.95 20.58 -0.86
N GLY A 6 7.23 20.59 0.44
CA GLY A 6 6.30 20.98 1.50
C GLY A 6 5.59 19.78 2.14
N THR A 7 4.79 20.02 3.19
CA THR A 7 3.94 18.97 3.77
C THR A 7 2.91 18.48 2.75
N SER A 8 2.42 17.23 2.86
CA SER A 8 1.44 16.68 1.91
C SER A 8 0.24 17.61 1.71
N VAL A 9 -0.26 18.18 2.81
CA VAL A 9 -1.38 19.12 2.80
C VAL A 9 -1.05 20.37 1.98
N VAL A 10 0.12 20.97 2.17
CA VAL A 10 0.51 22.17 1.41
C VAL A 10 0.64 21.86 -0.08
N THR A 11 1.27 20.73 -0.43
CA THR A 11 1.40 20.30 -1.83
C THR A 11 0.03 20.03 -2.45
N TYR A 12 -0.86 19.34 -1.72
CA TYR A 12 -2.22 19.02 -2.15
C TYR A 12 -3.09 20.27 -2.32
N THR A 13 -3.09 21.19 -1.35
CA THR A 13 -3.82 22.46 -1.45
C THR A 13 -3.37 23.27 -2.65
N ARG A 14 -2.05 23.41 -2.86
CA ARG A 14 -1.52 24.10 -4.05
C ARG A 14 -1.90 23.40 -5.36
N TRP A 15 -1.93 22.08 -5.39
CA TRP A 15 -2.38 21.33 -6.55
C TRP A 15 -3.86 21.58 -6.83
N ALA A 16 -4.71 21.57 -5.79
CA ALA A 16 -6.15 21.81 -5.91
C ALA A 16 -6.44 23.23 -6.42
N GLU A 17 -5.77 24.24 -5.86
CA GLU A 17 -5.82 25.63 -6.34
C GLU A 17 -5.43 25.74 -7.82
N LYS A 18 -4.35 25.10 -8.24
CA LYS A 18 -3.90 25.09 -9.65
C LYS A 18 -4.88 24.40 -10.60
N ARG A 19 -5.76 23.53 -10.08
CA ARG A 19 -6.76 22.79 -10.85
C ARG A 19 -8.16 23.38 -10.71
N ASP A 20 -8.28 24.55 -10.08
CA ASP A 20 -9.55 25.24 -9.80
C ASP A 20 -10.57 24.34 -9.08
N CYS A 21 -10.07 23.49 -8.16
CA CYS A 21 -10.91 22.64 -7.32
C CYS A 21 -10.73 22.98 -5.84
N GLN A 22 -11.79 22.79 -5.06
CA GLN A 22 -11.74 22.99 -3.61
C GLN A 22 -10.99 21.82 -2.95
N PRO A 23 -9.97 22.08 -2.10
CA PRO A 23 -9.34 21.03 -1.31
C PRO A 23 -10.37 20.40 -0.37
N ILE A 24 -10.50 19.08 -0.39
CA ILE A 24 -11.37 18.32 0.51
C ILE A 24 -10.49 17.43 1.39
N ILE A 25 -10.52 17.69 2.69
CA ILE A 25 -9.67 17.05 3.68
C ILE A 25 -10.54 16.56 4.83
N ASP A 26 -10.48 15.26 5.13
CA ASP A 26 -11.03 14.72 6.37
C ASP A 26 -9.92 14.56 7.40
N ASP A 27 -10.13 15.06 8.62
CA ASP A 27 -9.33 14.68 9.78
C ASP A 27 -9.84 13.33 10.31
N ILE A 28 -8.97 12.34 10.34
CA ILE A 28 -9.31 10.96 10.74
C ILE A 28 -8.68 10.59 12.10
N GLY A 29 -8.16 11.58 12.83
CA GLY A 29 -7.50 11.38 14.11
C GLY A 29 -6.06 10.85 13.98
N ASN A 30 -5.39 10.69 15.12
CA ASN A 30 -3.98 10.25 15.20
C ASN A 30 -3.01 11.10 14.35
N GLY A 31 -3.35 12.37 14.10
CA GLY A 31 -2.56 13.27 13.26
C GLY A 31 -2.54 12.92 11.77
N ALA A 32 -3.43 12.04 11.31
CA ALA A 32 -3.57 11.66 9.90
C ALA A 32 -4.81 12.29 9.25
N ARG A 33 -4.78 12.36 7.92
CA ARG A 33 -5.85 12.97 7.11
C ARG A 33 -6.13 12.14 5.86
N LEU A 34 -7.34 12.23 5.33
CA LEU A 34 -7.67 11.82 3.97
C LEU A 34 -7.76 13.04 3.06
N LEU A 35 -6.94 13.06 2.01
CA LEU A 35 -6.89 14.12 1.00
C LEU A 35 -7.60 13.62 -0.26
N TRP A 36 -8.77 14.17 -0.59
CA TRP A 36 -9.59 13.68 -1.70
C TRP A 36 -9.24 14.32 -3.04
N VAL A 37 -9.11 13.52 -4.09
CA VAL A 37 -8.98 14.01 -5.47
C VAL A 37 -10.34 13.92 -6.14
N GLY A 38 -10.91 15.08 -6.49
CA GLY A 38 -12.25 15.18 -7.04
C GLY A 38 -13.32 15.22 -5.95
N GLU A 39 -14.51 14.70 -6.25
CA GLU A 39 -15.62 14.67 -5.29
C GLU A 39 -15.36 13.67 -4.16
N ARG A 40 -15.74 14.06 -2.94
CA ARG A 40 -15.78 13.15 -1.78
C ARG A 40 -16.91 12.14 -1.96
N ARG A 41 -16.56 10.92 -2.35
CA ARG A 41 -17.53 9.86 -2.63
C ARG A 41 -17.43 8.76 -1.58
N TYR A 42 -18.45 8.69 -0.73
CA TYR A 42 -18.66 7.55 0.20
C TYR A 42 -19.80 6.62 -0.23
N ASP A 43 -20.70 7.10 -1.11
CA ASP A 43 -21.90 6.39 -1.57
C ASP A 43 -21.99 6.36 -3.12
N ARG A 44 -22.75 5.41 -3.67
CA ARG A 44 -23.09 5.25 -5.10
C ARG A 44 -24.29 6.10 -5.57
N SER A 45 -24.86 6.99 -4.76
CA SER A 45 -26.14 7.61 -5.14
C SER A 45 -26.05 8.66 -6.28
N LYS A 46 -26.52 8.23 -7.47
CA LYS A 46 -27.17 8.94 -8.60
C LYS A 46 -26.35 9.62 -9.74
N VAL A 47 -26.18 8.82 -10.81
CA VAL A 47 -26.40 9.03 -12.27
C VAL A 47 -25.81 10.25 -13.01
N GLY A 48 -24.84 9.94 -13.87
CA GLY A 48 -24.58 10.57 -15.18
C GLY A 48 -23.84 9.56 -16.08
N ARG A 49 -24.25 9.40 -17.35
CA ARG A 49 -23.56 8.51 -18.30
C ARG A 49 -22.21 9.14 -18.67
N GLY A 50 -21.10 8.47 -18.37
CA GLY A 50 -19.84 8.67 -19.11
C GLY A 50 -18.57 8.99 -18.31
N GLU A 51 -18.64 9.24 -17.00
CA GLU A 51 -17.46 9.54 -16.17
C GLU A 51 -17.26 8.46 -15.09
N SER A 52 -16.01 8.03 -14.88
CA SER A 52 -15.67 6.97 -13.93
C SER A 52 -16.13 7.31 -12.50
N GLN A 53 -16.90 6.40 -11.90
CA GLN A 53 -17.61 6.56 -10.62
C GLN A 53 -16.72 6.40 -9.36
N VAL A 54 -15.41 6.62 -9.47
CA VAL A 54 -14.43 6.27 -8.42
C VAL A 54 -13.95 7.52 -7.68
N GLY A 55 -14.06 7.51 -6.35
CA GLY A 55 -13.40 8.49 -5.49
C GLY A 55 -11.97 8.07 -5.16
N VAL A 56 -11.02 9.00 -5.17
CA VAL A 56 -9.63 8.74 -4.79
C VAL A 56 -9.29 9.56 -3.55
N ALA A 57 -8.82 8.91 -2.49
CA ALA A 57 -8.38 9.56 -1.26
C ALA A 57 -6.95 9.13 -0.94
N PHE A 58 -6.08 10.09 -0.67
CA PHE A 58 -4.71 9.86 -0.22
C PHE A 58 -4.65 9.92 1.31
N LEU A 59 -4.04 8.92 1.92
CA LEU A 59 -3.73 8.94 3.34
C LEU A 59 -2.47 9.78 3.59
N ASP A 60 -2.62 10.91 4.27
CA ASP A 60 -1.52 11.70 4.82
C ASP A 60 -1.12 11.08 6.17
N TYR A 61 -0.20 10.12 6.14
CA TYR A 61 0.35 9.45 7.33
C TYR A 61 1.70 10.07 7.75
N GLY A 62 2.10 9.84 9.00
CA GLY A 62 3.36 10.33 9.54
C GLY A 62 4.57 9.56 9.03
N LEU A 63 5.69 10.25 8.81
CA LEU A 63 6.90 9.66 8.22
C LEU A 63 8.02 9.42 9.24
N ALA A 64 8.78 8.35 9.02
CA ALA A 64 10.06 8.11 9.68
C ALA A 64 11.06 9.24 9.37
N PRO A 65 12.01 9.54 10.28
CA PRO A 65 12.23 8.90 11.58
C PRO A 65 11.37 9.47 12.72
N TYR A 66 10.51 10.46 12.45
CA TYR A 66 9.75 11.17 13.49
C TYR A 66 8.50 10.41 13.92
N VAL A 67 7.86 9.72 12.98
CA VAL A 67 6.69 8.89 13.21
C VAL A 67 7.02 7.48 12.72
N ASN A 68 7.01 6.51 13.63
CA ASN A 68 7.44 5.14 13.37
C ASN A 68 6.32 4.15 13.69
N PHE A 69 6.53 2.87 13.35
CA PHE A 69 5.65 1.79 13.78
C PHE A 69 5.39 1.84 15.31
N PRO A 70 4.13 1.67 15.77
CA PRO A 70 2.93 1.30 15.01
C PRO A 70 2.07 2.50 14.55
N THR A 71 2.56 3.74 14.59
CA THR A 71 1.72 4.92 14.29
C THR A 71 1.19 4.95 12.85
N PRO A 72 1.98 4.69 11.78
CA PRO A 72 1.42 4.62 10.43
C PRO A 72 0.35 3.52 10.26
N LEU A 73 0.50 2.38 10.94
CA LEU A 73 -0.52 1.33 11.02
C LEU A 73 -1.81 1.85 11.69
N LEU A 74 -1.71 2.56 12.81
CA LEU A 74 -2.86 3.19 13.47
C LEU A 74 -3.58 4.18 12.55
N GLN A 75 -2.83 4.97 11.80
CA GLN A 75 -3.36 5.96 10.86
C GLN A 75 -4.06 5.28 9.67
N ALA A 76 -3.51 4.19 9.13
CA ALA A 76 -4.15 3.40 8.09
C ALA A 76 -5.43 2.71 8.59
N ASN A 77 -5.42 2.16 9.81
CA ASN A 77 -6.63 1.60 10.43
C ASN A 77 -7.70 2.66 10.70
N ALA A 78 -7.30 3.88 11.09
CA ALA A 78 -8.22 5.00 11.25
C ALA A 78 -8.86 5.41 9.93
N ALA A 79 -8.10 5.42 8.83
CA ALA A 79 -8.61 5.69 7.49
C ALA A 79 -9.67 4.66 7.07
N LEU A 80 -9.37 3.36 7.25
CA LEU A 80 -10.32 2.29 6.96
C LEU A 80 -11.59 2.40 7.81
N SER A 81 -11.42 2.63 9.11
CA SER A 81 -12.55 2.82 10.04
C SER A 81 -13.42 4.01 9.65
N HIS A 82 -12.80 5.12 9.22
CA HIS A 82 -13.50 6.31 8.74
C HIS A 82 -14.27 6.05 7.46
N LEU A 83 -13.67 5.37 6.48
CA LEU A 83 -14.35 5.02 5.23
C LEU A 83 -15.54 4.10 5.49
N PHE A 84 -15.36 3.07 6.33
CA PHE A 84 -16.43 2.14 6.67
C PHE A 84 -17.57 2.80 7.46
N SER A 85 -17.26 3.70 8.39
CA SER A 85 -18.28 4.42 9.16
C SER A 85 -19.10 5.39 8.30
N HIS A 86 -18.56 5.84 7.16
CA HIS A 86 -19.25 6.68 6.18
C HIS A 86 -19.96 5.89 5.08
N GLY A 87 -19.98 4.55 5.16
CA GLY A 87 -20.77 3.69 4.26
C GLY A 87 -20.01 3.09 3.08
N VAL A 88 -18.70 3.32 2.96
CA VAL A 88 -17.88 2.61 1.96
C VAL A 88 -17.83 1.14 2.36
N THR A 89 -18.34 0.24 1.51
CA THR A 89 -18.24 -1.19 1.76
C THR A 89 -16.90 -1.74 1.26
N PRO A 90 -16.35 -2.81 1.87
CA PRO A 90 -15.08 -3.41 1.44
C PRO A 90 -15.02 -3.79 -0.05
N GLN A 91 -16.15 -4.25 -0.58
CA GLN A 91 -16.30 -4.64 -1.98
C GLN A 91 -16.30 -3.45 -2.96
N HIS A 92 -16.34 -2.23 -2.44
CA HIS A 92 -16.14 -0.99 -3.21
C HIS A 92 -14.89 -0.24 -2.76
N LEU A 93 -13.95 -0.92 -2.07
CA LEU A 93 -12.70 -0.34 -1.64
C LEU A 93 -11.52 -1.10 -2.26
N GLN A 94 -10.67 -0.34 -2.95
CA GLN A 94 -9.36 -0.80 -3.38
C GLN A 94 -8.29 0.07 -2.74
N ILE A 95 -7.21 -0.56 -2.27
CA ILE A 95 -6.09 0.14 -1.62
C ILE A 95 -4.88 0.05 -2.54
N VAL A 96 -4.25 1.19 -2.81
CA VAL A 96 -3.09 1.28 -3.69
C VAL A 96 -1.97 2.01 -2.96
N ALA A 97 -0.77 1.45 -2.97
CA ALA A 97 0.41 2.13 -2.46
C ALA A 97 1.70 1.64 -3.12
N ASP A 98 2.73 2.46 -3.06
CA ASP A 98 4.07 2.13 -3.50
C ASP A 98 5.04 2.01 -2.31
N SER A 99 6.13 1.26 -2.47
CA SER A 99 7.30 1.32 -1.59
C SER A 99 6.95 1.21 -0.10
N ALA A 100 7.29 2.22 0.71
CA ALA A 100 7.00 2.28 2.12
C ALA A 100 5.48 2.36 2.44
N GLY A 101 4.66 2.90 1.54
CA GLY A 101 3.21 2.86 1.67
C GLY A 101 2.65 1.44 1.53
N ALA A 102 3.20 0.64 0.62
CA ALA A 102 2.85 -0.77 0.49
C ALA A 102 3.28 -1.60 1.70
N ASN A 103 4.39 -1.23 2.36
CA ASN A 103 4.75 -1.79 3.66
C ASN A 103 3.65 -1.54 4.72
N ILE A 104 3.05 -0.34 4.75
CA ILE A 104 1.94 -0.04 5.67
C ILE A 104 0.71 -0.90 5.36
N ILE A 105 0.42 -1.19 4.09
CA ILE A 105 -0.65 -2.17 3.74
C ILE A 105 -0.35 -3.54 4.35
N LEU A 106 0.89 -4.01 4.28
CA LEU A 106 1.31 -5.28 4.86
C LEU A 106 1.28 -5.26 6.40
N GLN A 107 1.52 -4.11 7.04
CA GLN A 107 1.28 -3.92 8.48
C GLN A 107 -0.21 -4.08 8.82
N VAL A 108 -1.10 -3.48 8.02
CA VAL A 108 -2.56 -3.58 8.21
C VAL A 108 -3.05 -5.02 8.06
N LEU A 109 -2.58 -5.74 7.04
CA LEU A 109 -2.87 -7.16 6.85
C LEU A 109 -2.32 -7.99 8.02
N SER A 110 -1.06 -7.79 8.40
CA SER A 110 -0.44 -8.48 9.54
C SER A 110 -1.21 -8.25 10.84
N HIS A 111 -1.70 -7.03 11.07
CA HIS A 111 -2.50 -6.72 12.25
C HIS A 111 -3.86 -7.42 12.26
N ALA A 112 -4.52 -7.53 11.10
CA ALA A 112 -5.77 -8.25 10.97
C ALA A 112 -5.60 -9.75 11.24
N LEU A 113 -4.55 -10.34 10.67
CA LEU A 113 -4.24 -11.78 10.76
C LEU A 113 -3.67 -12.18 12.13
N HIS A 114 -2.90 -11.29 12.76
CA HIS A 114 -2.16 -11.55 14.01
C HIS A 114 -2.48 -10.51 15.09
N PRO A 115 -3.75 -10.36 15.52
CA PRO A 115 -4.18 -9.28 16.41
C PRO A 115 -3.51 -9.30 17.80
N MET A 116 -2.95 -10.45 18.22
CA MET A 116 -2.31 -10.61 19.52
C MET A 116 -0.83 -10.16 19.56
N VAL A 117 -0.20 -9.90 18.40
CA VAL A 117 1.24 -9.56 18.33
C VAL A 117 1.51 -8.11 18.74
N VAL A 118 0.59 -7.20 18.39
CA VAL A 118 0.61 -5.78 18.78
C VAL A 118 -0.65 -5.48 19.58
N ASN A 119 -0.76 -6.04 20.77
CA ASN A 119 -1.95 -5.91 21.62
C ASN A 119 -2.12 -4.52 22.27
N THR A 120 -1.25 -3.57 21.96
CA THR A 120 -1.27 -2.19 22.46
C THR A 120 -2.10 -1.24 21.59
N ILE A 121 -2.56 -1.68 20.41
CA ILE A 121 -3.39 -0.89 19.50
C ILE A 121 -4.83 -1.44 19.42
N PRO A 122 -5.83 -0.61 19.05
CA PRO A 122 -7.22 -1.06 18.90
C PRO A 122 -7.34 -2.17 17.85
N ARG A 123 -8.37 -3.01 17.97
CA ARG A 123 -8.66 -4.10 17.03
C ARG A 123 -8.67 -3.62 15.58
N SER A 124 -8.09 -4.42 14.67
CA SER A 124 -8.08 -4.12 13.24
C SER A 124 -9.50 -3.93 12.68
N PRO A 125 -9.73 -2.90 11.83
CA PRO A 125 -11.01 -2.72 11.13
C PRO A 125 -11.28 -3.83 10.09
N LEU A 126 -10.28 -4.64 9.75
CA LEU A 126 -10.43 -5.79 8.84
C LEU A 126 -10.70 -7.11 9.58
N ALA A 127 -10.58 -7.14 10.91
CA ALA A 127 -10.82 -8.35 11.70
C ALA A 127 -12.21 -8.98 11.48
N PRO A 128 -13.31 -8.22 11.29
CA PRO A 128 -14.62 -8.80 11.01
C PRO A 128 -14.69 -9.68 9.76
N MET A 129 -13.75 -9.56 8.81
CA MET A 129 -13.67 -10.43 7.62
C MET A 129 -13.21 -11.86 7.97
N LEU A 130 -12.59 -12.04 9.15
CA LEU A 130 -12.04 -13.32 9.63
C LEU A 130 -12.96 -14.04 10.63
N ASP A 131 -14.00 -13.37 11.15
CA ASP A 131 -14.81 -13.84 12.29
C ASP A 131 -15.96 -14.84 11.94
N SER A 132 -16.18 -15.19 10.65
CA SER A 132 -17.21 -16.15 10.10
C SER A 132 -18.58 -15.58 9.64
N ALA A 133 -19.52 -16.46 9.25
CA ALA A 133 -20.31 -16.47 8.00
C ALA A 133 -21.23 -15.29 7.61
N ASP A 134 -21.62 -14.41 8.53
CA ASP A 134 -22.32 -13.14 8.21
C ASP A 134 -21.34 -11.94 8.11
N GLY A 135 -20.05 -12.27 8.02
CA GLY A 135 -18.91 -11.36 8.11
C GLY A 135 -18.87 -10.31 7.01
N MET A 136 -18.25 -9.19 7.36
CA MET A 136 -17.90 -8.12 6.44
C MET A 136 -17.20 -8.72 5.20
N PRO A 137 -17.60 -8.35 3.97
CA PRO A 137 -17.02 -8.95 2.78
C PRO A 137 -15.55 -8.57 2.64
N ARG A 138 -14.79 -9.32 1.83
CA ARG A 138 -13.38 -9.02 1.53
C ARG A 138 -13.22 -7.63 0.92
N LEU A 139 -12.05 -7.02 1.14
CA LEU A 139 -11.60 -5.90 0.35
C LEU A 139 -11.54 -6.30 -1.12
N LYS A 140 -12.02 -5.41 -1.99
CA LYS A 140 -12.10 -5.70 -3.42
C LYS A 140 -10.73 -5.80 -4.08
N GLY A 141 -9.72 -5.09 -3.62
CA GLY A 141 -8.40 -5.21 -4.20
C GLY A 141 -7.30 -4.47 -3.45
N ILE A 142 -6.10 -5.01 -3.52
CA ILE A 142 -4.87 -4.35 -3.07
C ILE A 142 -3.89 -4.29 -4.23
N TYR A 143 -3.34 -3.11 -4.54
CA TYR A 143 -2.22 -2.96 -5.46
C TYR A 143 -1.00 -2.43 -4.71
N MET A 144 0.09 -3.20 -4.76
CA MET A 144 1.39 -2.83 -4.21
C MET A 144 2.41 -2.65 -5.33
N LEU A 145 2.93 -1.44 -5.47
CA LEU A 145 4.02 -1.13 -6.39
C LEU A 145 5.36 -1.16 -5.65
N ALA A 146 6.30 -1.98 -6.11
CA ALA A 146 7.67 -2.03 -5.61
C ALA A 146 7.73 -2.04 -4.06
N PRO A 147 7.03 -2.96 -3.37
CA PRO A 147 6.80 -2.83 -1.94
C PRO A 147 8.11 -2.94 -1.15
N TYR A 148 8.30 -2.03 -0.19
CA TYR A 148 9.48 -2.03 0.67
C TYR A 148 9.34 -3.10 1.76
N ILE A 149 9.84 -4.31 1.51
CA ILE A 149 9.59 -5.47 2.36
C ILE A 149 10.82 -6.10 3.03
N TYR A 150 12.02 -5.63 2.67
CA TYR A 150 13.31 -6.20 3.09
C TYR A 150 14.29 -5.07 3.41
N PHE A 151 14.92 -5.13 4.59
CA PHE A 151 15.78 -4.08 5.16
C PHE A 151 17.25 -4.50 5.25
N ASP A 152 17.60 -5.64 4.65
CA ASP A 152 18.92 -6.26 4.76
C ASP A 152 19.22 -6.97 6.09
N THR A 153 18.19 -7.54 6.73
CA THR A 153 18.38 -8.26 8.00
C THR A 153 18.39 -9.79 7.87
N ALA A 154 18.07 -10.32 6.69
CA ALA A 154 17.99 -11.76 6.44
C ALA A 154 18.78 -12.18 5.18
N ARG A 155 18.29 -13.19 4.45
CA ARG A 155 18.99 -13.75 3.29
C ARG A 155 18.96 -12.76 2.13
N ARG A 156 20.12 -12.15 1.84
CA ARG A 156 20.33 -11.33 0.65
C ARG A 156 20.15 -12.14 -0.63
N SER A 157 19.44 -11.60 -1.60
CA SER A 157 19.55 -11.99 -3.00
C SER A 157 20.59 -11.15 -3.77
N ALA A 158 21.06 -11.66 -4.91
CA ALA A 158 22.03 -10.98 -5.76
C ALA A 158 21.53 -9.64 -6.29
N CYS A 159 20.22 -9.52 -6.61
CA CYS A 159 19.61 -8.27 -7.07
C CYS A 159 19.86 -7.07 -6.14
N TYR A 160 20.02 -7.32 -4.83
CA TYR A 160 20.23 -6.27 -3.84
C TYR A 160 21.46 -5.43 -4.13
N GLU A 161 22.55 -6.06 -4.58
CA GLU A 161 23.78 -5.35 -4.92
C GLU A 161 23.93 -5.17 -6.44
N GLU A 162 23.49 -6.16 -7.25
CA GLU A 162 23.57 -6.13 -8.73
C GLU A 162 22.91 -4.88 -9.33
N ASN A 163 21.70 -4.56 -8.86
CA ASN A 163 20.88 -3.52 -9.45
C ASN A 163 21.16 -2.11 -8.89
N GLY A 164 22.02 -1.97 -7.87
CA GLY A 164 22.23 -0.69 -7.18
C GLY A 164 22.75 0.45 -8.06
N ALA A 165 23.36 0.14 -9.21
CA ALA A 165 23.81 1.13 -10.19
C ALA A 165 22.78 1.44 -11.29
N CYS A 166 21.75 0.61 -11.44
CA CYS A 166 20.71 0.73 -12.46
C CYS A 166 19.40 1.28 -11.89
N ASP A 167 19.14 1.03 -10.62
CA ASP A 167 17.92 1.41 -9.92
C ASP A 167 17.93 2.88 -9.44
N VAL A 168 16.75 3.47 -9.27
CA VAL A 168 16.56 4.77 -8.61
C VAL A 168 16.62 4.66 -7.07
N ALA A 169 16.38 3.46 -6.54
CA ALA A 169 16.68 3.11 -5.15
C ALA A 169 18.03 2.39 -5.04
N SER A 170 18.61 2.30 -3.84
CA SER A 170 19.85 1.54 -3.64
C SER A 170 19.78 0.66 -2.39
N ALA A 171 20.58 -0.41 -2.35
CA ALA A 171 20.75 -1.22 -1.14
C ALA A 171 21.24 -0.40 0.06
N VAL A 172 22.01 0.66 -0.16
CA VAL A 172 22.43 1.58 0.90
C VAL A 172 21.23 2.35 1.44
N GLN A 173 20.35 2.86 0.56
CA GLN A 173 19.14 3.56 0.95
C GLN A 173 18.17 2.63 1.70
N TYR A 174 17.95 1.41 1.21
CA TYR A 174 17.10 0.40 1.86
C TYR A 174 17.61 0.07 3.27
N ARG A 175 18.92 -0.16 3.43
CA ARG A 175 19.54 -0.36 4.75
C ARG A 175 19.36 0.84 5.67
N TYR A 176 19.63 2.04 5.16
CA TYR A 176 19.53 3.27 5.94
C TYR A 176 18.11 3.51 6.43
N CYS A 177 17.12 3.38 5.53
CA CYS A 177 15.70 3.51 5.88
C CYS A 177 15.26 2.48 6.94
N GLY A 178 15.76 1.25 6.86
CA GLY A 178 15.48 0.22 7.88
C GLY A 178 16.14 0.54 9.22
N ALA A 179 17.38 1.04 9.19
CA ALA A 179 18.16 1.35 10.39
C ALA A 179 17.63 2.56 11.19
N ILE A 180 16.91 3.49 10.54
CA ILE A 180 16.28 4.63 11.23
C ILE A 180 14.93 4.28 11.86
N ILE A 181 14.36 3.09 11.58
CA ILE A 181 13.17 2.61 12.26
C ILE A 181 13.60 2.11 13.66
N PRO A 182 12.96 2.58 14.75
CA PRO A 182 13.23 2.11 16.10
C PRO A 182 13.12 0.59 16.18
N SER A 183 14.02 -0.02 16.96
CA SER A 183 13.97 -1.47 17.19
C SER A 183 12.64 -1.87 17.82
N VAL A 184 11.97 -2.86 17.22
CA VAL A 184 10.76 -3.47 17.76
C VAL A 184 11.10 -4.84 18.37
N PRO A 185 10.24 -5.42 19.22
CA PRO A 185 10.37 -6.81 19.63
C PRO A 185 10.43 -7.78 18.43
N ARG A 186 11.21 -8.87 18.53
CA ARG A 186 11.41 -9.81 17.41
C ARG A 186 10.11 -10.37 16.83
N ASN A 187 9.10 -10.62 17.66
CA ASN A 187 7.80 -11.11 17.21
C ASN A 187 7.03 -10.06 16.36
N GLN A 188 7.42 -8.79 16.38
CA GLN A 188 6.85 -7.71 15.57
C GLN A 188 7.65 -7.44 14.28
N TYR A 189 8.79 -8.11 14.05
CA TYR A 189 9.57 -7.94 12.82
C TYR A 189 8.75 -8.18 11.54
N PRO A 190 7.86 -9.19 11.46
CA PRO A 190 7.04 -9.41 10.27
C PRO A 190 6.14 -8.23 9.88
N PHE A 191 5.84 -7.31 10.81
CA PHE A 191 5.08 -6.11 10.50
C PHE A 191 5.91 -5.10 9.72
N ILE A 192 7.18 -4.90 10.11
CA ILE A 192 8.03 -3.88 9.52
C ILE A 192 8.86 -4.42 8.36
N GLU A 193 9.28 -5.68 8.38
CA GLU A 193 10.06 -6.32 7.32
C GLU A 193 9.37 -7.63 6.87
N PRO A 194 8.26 -7.55 6.11
CA PRO A 194 7.44 -8.71 5.76
C PRO A 194 8.19 -9.86 5.07
N ALA A 195 9.29 -9.59 4.37
CA ALA A 195 10.09 -10.62 3.70
C ALA A 195 10.79 -11.60 4.67
N VAL A 196 10.88 -11.27 5.97
CA VAL A 196 11.46 -12.17 7.00
C VAL A 196 10.39 -12.87 7.83
N ALA A 197 9.11 -12.69 7.48
CA ALA A 197 8.01 -13.34 8.17
C ALA A 197 8.07 -14.86 8.06
N PRO A 198 7.43 -15.61 8.97
CA PRO A 198 7.11 -17.01 8.75
C PRO A 198 6.35 -17.23 7.43
N GLN A 199 6.54 -18.37 6.77
CA GLN A 199 5.95 -18.64 5.45
C GLN A 199 4.41 -18.67 5.45
N ASP A 200 3.81 -19.00 6.59
CA ASP A 200 2.38 -19.04 6.87
C ASP A 200 1.82 -17.70 7.38
N TRP A 201 2.66 -16.67 7.55
CA TRP A 201 2.23 -15.40 8.13
C TRP A 201 1.07 -14.72 7.37
N PHE A 202 1.02 -14.88 6.05
CA PHE A 202 -0.04 -14.32 5.20
C PHE A 202 -0.98 -15.41 4.64
N GLU A 203 -0.99 -16.61 5.24
CA GLU A 203 -1.76 -17.76 4.75
C GLU A 203 -3.25 -17.46 4.56
N ASP A 204 -3.80 -16.67 5.49
CA ASP A 204 -5.22 -16.28 5.55
C ASP A 204 -5.51 -14.93 4.85
N ALA A 205 -4.54 -14.32 4.17
CA ALA A 205 -4.73 -13.01 3.51
C ALA A 205 -5.87 -13.05 2.47
N GLY A 206 -6.08 -14.18 1.80
CA GLY A 206 -7.19 -14.38 0.85
C GLY A 206 -8.59 -14.33 1.49
N ARG A 207 -8.69 -14.37 2.82
CA ARG A 207 -9.95 -14.14 3.56
C ARG A 207 -10.21 -12.65 3.83
N VAL A 208 -9.22 -11.80 3.65
CA VAL A 208 -9.30 -10.35 3.87
C VAL A 208 -9.41 -9.58 2.55
N VAL A 209 -8.74 -10.05 1.50
CA VAL A 209 -8.72 -9.41 0.18
C VAL A 209 -9.04 -10.42 -0.92
N GLU A 210 -9.83 -9.99 -1.89
CA GLU A 210 -10.24 -10.80 -3.03
C GLU A 210 -9.12 -11.00 -4.06
N ARG A 211 -8.46 -9.91 -4.43
CA ARG A 211 -7.43 -9.89 -5.46
C ARG A 211 -6.29 -8.96 -5.12
N MET A 212 -5.10 -9.31 -5.57
CA MET A 212 -3.89 -8.54 -5.30
C MET A 212 -3.05 -8.40 -6.56
N LEU A 213 -2.64 -7.17 -6.86
CA LEU A 213 -1.62 -6.87 -7.86
C LEU A 213 -0.34 -6.48 -7.13
N VAL A 214 0.78 -7.06 -7.54
CA VAL A 214 2.11 -6.63 -7.12
C VAL A 214 2.94 -6.37 -8.38
N THR A 215 3.59 -5.23 -8.45
CA THR A 215 4.52 -4.90 -9.54
C THR A 215 5.92 -4.66 -8.98
N THR A 216 6.95 -5.08 -9.70
CA THR A 216 8.36 -4.78 -9.39
C THR A 216 9.16 -4.69 -10.68
N GLY A 217 10.13 -3.79 -10.73
CA GLY A 217 11.04 -3.59 -11.85
C GLY A 217 12.13 -4.66 -11.96
N GLN A 218 12.54 -4.98 -13.18
CA GLN A 218 13.68 -5.87 -13.48
C GLN A 218 14.98 -5.39 -12.83
N TYR A 219 15.17 -4.08 -12.74
CA TYR A 219 16.32 -3.45 -12.14
C TYR A 219 16.06 -2.98 -10.72
N GLU A 220 15.05 -3.49 -10.01
CA GLU A 220 14.87 -3.15 -8.59
C GLU A 220 15.88 -3.87 -7.71
N VAL A 221 16.45 -3.18 -6.72
CA VAL A 221 17.31 -3.79 -5.70
C VAL A 221 16.56 -4.81 -4.83
N SER A 222 15.24 -4.66 -4.70
CA SER A 222 14.37 -5.60 -3.98
C SER A 222 13.69 -6.64 -4.86
N ARG A 223 13.96 -6.67 -6.18
CA ARG A 223 13.24 -7.49 -7.16
C ARG A 223 13.00 -8.92 -6.68
N ASP A 224 14.08 -9.65 -6.39
CA ASP A 224 13.95 -11.08 -6.06
C ASP A 224 13.23 -11.27 -4.72
N HIS A 225 13.44 -10.38 -3.74
CA HIS A 225 12.72 -10.43 -2.47
C HIS A 225 11.20 -10.25 -2.70
N ILE A 226 10.79 -9.36 -3.61
CA ILE A 226 9.38 -9.13 -3.95
C ILE A 226 8.79 -10.33 -4.69
N VAL A 227 9.52 -10.87 -5.68
CA VAL A 227 9.09 -12.05 -6.44
C VAL A 227 8.95 -13.27 -5.51
N ASP A 228 9.94 -13.50 -4.67
CA ASP A 228 9.94 -14.57 -3.66
C ASP A 228 8.79 -14.37 -2.67
N PHE A 229 8.56 -13.14 -2.20
CA PHE A 229 7.46 -12.84 -1.30
C PHE A 229 6.09 -13.15 -1.91
N CYS A 230 5.88 -12.81 -3.18
CA CYS A 230 4.66 -13.16 -3.89
C CYS A 230 4.47 -14.67 -4.02
N ARG A 231 5.54 -15.39 -4.41
CA ARG A 231 5.53 -16.85 -4.58
C ARG A 231 5.34 -17.59 -3.26
N ASP A 232 5.96 -17.11 -2.19
CA ASP A 232 6.10 -17.88 -0.96
C ASP A 232 5.12 -17.44 0.12
N HIS A 233 4.80 -16.16 0.25
CA HIS A 233 3.93 -15.65 1.32
C HIS A 233 2.50 -15.34 0.85
N LEU A 234 2.33 -14.86 -0.39
CA LEU A 234 1.02 -14.43 -0.91
C LEU A 234 0.30 -15.49 -1.74
N ARG A 235 0.90 -16.68 -1.90
CA ARG A 235 0.46 -17.76 -2.80
C ARG A 235 -0.98 -18.26 -2.63
N ASN A 236 -1.59 -18.02 -1.47
CA ASN A 236 -2.95 -18.46 -1.16
C ASN A 236 -4.03 -17.44 -1.59
N ILE A 237 -3.63 -16.27 -2.10
CA ILE A 237 -4.56 -15.33 -2.71
C ILE A 237 -4.87 -15.84 -4.12
N GLU A 238 -6.10 -16.29 -4.34
CA GLU A 238 -6.55 -16.91 -5.60
C GLU A 238 -6.31 -16.00 -6.81
N GLU A 239 -6.66 -14.71 -6.68
CA GLU A 239 -6.43 -13.69 -7.71
C GLU A 239 -5.18 -12.85 -7.43
N LEU A 240 -4.03 -13.51 -7.19
CA LEU A 240 -2.72 -12.86 -7.12
C LEU A 240 -2.13 -12.70 -8.52
N THR A 241 -1.75 -11.47 -8.88
CA THR A 241 -0.94 -11.17 -10.06
C THR A 241 0.35 -10.50 -9.63
N CYS A 242 1.50 -11.14 -9.89
CA CYS A 242 2.82 -10.54 -9.72
C CYS A 242 3.43 -10.22 -11.08
N VAL A 243 3.74 -8.95 -11.33
CA VAL A 243 4.25 -8.47 -12.63
C VAL A 243 5.68 -7.97 -12.47
N LEU A 244 6.60 -8.64 -13.14
CA LEU A 244 7.94 -8.12 -13.38
C LEU A 244 7.90 -7.14 -14.57
N VAL A 245 8.24 -5.88 -14.32
CA VAL A 245 8.34 -4.85 -15.35
C VAL A 245 9.71 -4.92 -15.99
N GLU A 246 9.77 -5.48 -17.19
CA GLU A 246 11.00 -5.56 -18.00
C GLU A 246 11.57 -4.16 -18.20
N GLY A 247 12.87 -3.98 -17.94
CA GLY A 247 13.56 -2.71 -18.00
C GLY A 247 13.23 -1.73 -16.87
N GLY A 248 12.25 -2.04 -16.01
CA GLY A 248 11.76 -1.12 -14.98
C GLY A 248 12.70 -1.01 -13.78
N VAL A 249 12.68 0.17 -13.16
CA VAL A 249 13.35 0.51 -11.89
C VAL A 249 12.33 0.63 -10.74
N HIS A 250 12.79 0.97 -9.53
CA HIS A 250 11.91 1.14 -8.37
C HIS A 250 10.85 2.22 -8.62
N GLY A 251 9.58 1.80 -8.59
CA GLY A 251 8.46 2.71 -8.82
C GLY A 251 8.22 3.08 -10.30
N ASP A 252 8.77 2.31 -11.24
CA ASP A 252 8.73 2.60 -12.68
C ASP A 252 7.36 3.05 -13.22
N PRO A 253 6.22 2.40 -12.90
CA PRO A 253 4.92 2.83 -13.41
C PRO A 253 4.49 4.25 -13.00
N ILE A 254 5.06 4.80 -11.92
CA ILE A 254 4.87 6.20 -11.52
C ILE A 254 5.79 7.11 -12.33
N LEU A 255 6.99 6.65 -12.69
CA LEU A 255 7.99 7.45 -13.40
C LEU A 255 7.70 7.54 -14.91
N THR A 256 7.07 6.51 -15.47
CA THR A 256 6.84 6.36 -16.92
C THR A 256 5.36 6.51 -17.30
N PHE A 257 4.50 6.96 -16.37
CA PHE A 257 3.04 6.96 -16.55
C PHE A 257 2.54 7.76 -17.75
N ASP A 258 3.26 8.83 -18.13
CA ASP A 258 2.97 9.72 -19.26
C ASP A 258 3.88 9.47 -20.47
N GLN A 259 4.70 8.42 -20.41
CA GLN A 259 5.70 8.06 -21.41
C GLN A 259 5.24 6.85 -22.24
N ALA A 260 5.77 6.73 -23.46
CA ALA A 260 5.39 5.65 -24.38
C ALA A 260 5.84 4.28 -23.87
N GLU A 261 7.03 4.22 -23.27
CA GLU A 261 7.63 3.04 -22.64
C GLU A 261 6.77 2.48 -21.49
N GLY A 262 6.19 3.35 -20.66
CA GLY A 262 5.36 2.95 -19.53
C GLY A 262 3.93 2.56 -19.93
N LYS A 263 3.46 2.98 -21.10
CA LYS A 263 2.05 2.87 -21.51
C LYS A 263 1.47 1.47 -21.34
N LYS A 264 2.21 0.42 -21.74
CA LYS A 264 1.71 -0.97 -21.64
C LYS A 264 1.47 -1.41 -20.20
N VAL A 265 2.34 -1.00 -19.27
CA VAL A 265 2.23 -1.33 -17.85
C VAL A 265 1.14 -0.48 -17.21
N THR A 266 1.10 0.82 -17.53
CA THR A 266 0.03 1.73 -17.11
C THR A 266 -1.34 1.23 -17.54
N ASP A 267 -1.51 0.83 -18.80
CA ASP A 267 -2.78 0.30 -19.34
C ASP A 267 -3.22 -0.96 -18.57
N LYS A 268 -2.28 -1.85 -18.24
CA LYS A 268 -2.57 -3.04 -17.42
C LYS A 268 -3.01 -2.68 -16.00
N ILE A 269 -2.30 -1.76 -15.33
CA ILE A 269 -2.65 -1.31 -13.98
C ILE A 269 -4.03 -0.64 -13.98
N VAL A 270 -4.28 0.24 -14.95
CA VAL A 270 -5.55 0.95 -15.09
C VAL A 270 -6.68 -0.03 -15.41
N SER A 271 -6.47 -1.01 -16.28
CA SER A 271 -7.43 -2.09 -16.54
C SER A 271 -7.72 -2.85 -15.25
N TRP A 272 -6.68 -3.32 -14.55
CA TRP A 272 -6.85 -4.04 -13.29
C TRP A 272 -7.66 -3.21 -12.30
N LEU A 273 -7.37 -1.92 -12.10
CA LEU A 273 -8.12 -1.05 -11.20
C LEU A 273 -9.60 -0.90 -11.62
N LYS A 274 -9.88 -0.75 -12.92
CA LYS A 274 -11.24 -0.65 -13.46
C LYS A 274 -12.03 -1.93 -13.25
N ASP A 275 -11.44 -3.08 -13.56
CA ASP A 275 -12.05 -4.41 -13.40
C ASP A 275 -12.42 -4.68 -11.93
N GLY A 276 -11.75 -4.01 -10.99
CA GLY A 276 -12.11 -4.08 -9.57
C GLY A 276 -13.38 -3.32 -9.18
N PHE A 277 -13.94 -2.46 -10.04
CA PHE A 277 -15.18 -1.73 -9.76
C PHE A 277 -16.35 -2.12 -10.67
N GLU A 278 -16.12 -3.08 -11.57
CA GLU A 278 -17.14 -3.69 -12.45
C GLU A 278 -17.68 -4.99 -11.82
#